data_AF-A0A315QT28-F1
#
_entry.id   AF-A0A315QT28-F1
#
_cell.length_a   1.000
_cell.length_b   1.000
_cell.length_c   1.000
_cell.angle_alpha   90.00
_cell.angle_beta   90.00
_cell.angle_gamma   90.00
#
_symmetry.space_group_name_H-M   'P 1'
#
loop_
_entity.id
_entity.type
_entity.pdbx_description
1 polymer ?
#
loop_
_entity_poly.entity_id
_entity_poly.type
_entity_poly.pdbx_seq_one_letter_code
_entity_poly.pdbx_strand_id
1 'polypeptide(L)'
;MIDTEIVANAPVRFLVSGMGDALATYFEAAASALTRKTAMSGGAPTMTAQNLAELCYNTLLEYGISAKKAAEAGVVTEALEKIVEANTLLSGLGFESGGLAAAHAIHNGFTVLCFRRNTC
;
A
#
# COMPACT_ATOMS: atom_id res chain seq x y z
N MET A 1 9.36 12.32 6.15
CA MET A 1 8.81 13.58 5.62
C MET A 1 8.52 13.35 4.15
N ILE A 2 7.30 13.64 3.70
CA ILE A 2 6.89 13.50 2.29
C ILE A 2 6.41 14.86 1.82
N ASP A 3 6.88 15.28 0.65
CA ASP A 3 6.44 16.49 -0.03
C ASP A 3 5.46 16.09 -1.13
N THR A 4 4.20 16.47 -0.96
CA THR A 4 3.11 16.08 -1.86
C THR A 4 3.10 16.87 -3.17
N GLU A 5 3.78 18.02 -3.24
CA GLU A 5 3.98 18.71 -4.53
C GLU A 5 4.92 17.88 -5.42
N ILE A 6 5.97 17.29 -4.85
CA ILE A 6 6.85 16.37 -5.57
C ILE A 6 6.06 15.13 -6.03
N VAL A 7 5.21 14.58 -5.16
CA VAL A 7 4.39 13.41 -5.51
C VAL A 7 3.38 13.73 -6.62
N ALA A 8 2.70 14.89 -6.55
CA ALA A 8 1.73 15.33 -7.56
C ALA A 8 2.37 15.49 -8.95
N ASN A 9 3.63 15.93 -9.00
CA ASN A 9 4.37 16.14 -10.24
C ASN A 9 5.06 14.87 -10.78
N ALA A 10 5.06 13.77 -10.03
CA ALA A 10 5.60 12.50 -10.49
C ALA A 10 4.64 11.80 -11.47
N PRO A 11 5.12 10.91 -12.35
CA PRO A 11 4.25 10.11 -13.21
C PRO A 11 3.20 9.34 -12.39
N VAL A 12 1.91 9.54 -12.70
CA VAL A 12 0.77 8.96 -11.92
C VAL A 12 0.85 7.44 -11.74
N ARG A 13 1.55 6.73 -12.63
CA ARG A 13 1.82 5.29 -12.51
C ARG A 13 2.46 4.95 -11.15
N PHE A 14 3.32 5.79 -10.60
CA PHE A 14 3.93 5.56 -9.28
C PHE A 14 2.90 5.62 -8.15
N LEU A 15 2.01 6.61 -8.16
CA LEU A 15 0.93 6.71 -7.20
C LEU A 15 0.00 5.49 -7.28
N VAL A 16 -0.40 5.10 -8.49
CA VAL A 16 -1.26 3.92 -8.72
C VAL A 16 -0.58 2.62 -8.28
N SER A 17 0.73 2.49 -8.52
CA SER A 17 1.50 1.35 -8.01
C SER A 17 1.50 1.30 -6.48
N GLY A 18 1.67 2.46 -5.82
CA GLY A 18 1.59 2.55 -4.35
C GLY A 18 0.19 2.22 -3.82
N MET A 19 -0.88 2.63 -4.51
CA MET A 19 -2.24 2.23 -4.15
C MET A 19 -2.46 0.72 -4.28
N GLY A 20 -1.84 0.07 -5.28
CA GLY A 20 -1.89 -1.38 -5.45
C GLY A 20 -1.21 -2.14 -4.30
N ASP A 21 -0.09 -1.63 -3.83
CA ASP A 21 0.62 -2.17 -2.66
C ASP A 21 -0.21 -1.98 -1.36
N ALA A 22 -0.67 -0.75 -1.12
CA ALA A 22 -1.49 -0.40 0.04
C ALA A 22 -2.83 -1.16 0.12
N LEU A 23 -3.38 -1.56 -1.03
CA LEU A 23 -4.60 -2.36 -1.10
C LEU A 23 -4.41 -3.76 -0.49
N ALA A 24 -3.22 -4.35 -0.59
CA ALA A 24 -2.94 -5.67 -0.03
C ALA A 24 -2.94 -5.67 1.51
N THR A 25 -2.55 -4.54 2.11
CA THR A 25 -2.28 -4.41 3.55
C THR A 25 -3.43 -4.88 4.43
N TYR A 26 -4.66 -4.48 4.14
CA TYR A 26 -5.84 -4.90 4.93
C TYR A 26 -6.05 -6.41 4.90
N PHE A 27 -6.04 -7.01 3.71
CA PHE A 27 -6.33 -8.43 3.55
C PHE A 27 -5.25 -9.31 4.19
N GLU A 28 -3.99 -8.90 4.08
CA GLU A 28 -2.87 -9.64 4.66
C GLU A 28 -2.77 -9.48 6.18
N ALA A 29 -2.99 -8.27 6.69
CA ALA A 29 -3.05 -8.02 8.13
C ALA A 29 -4.21 -8.79 8.77
N ALA A 30 -5.40 -8.81 8.15
CA ALA A 30 -6.56 -9.56 8.63
C ALA A 30 -6.29 -11.07 8.65
N ALA A 31 -5.69 -11.62 7.58
CA ALA A 31 -5.31 -13.04 7.53
C ALA A 31 -4.26 -13.40 8.60
N SER A 32 -3.29 -12.51 8.83
CA SER A 32 -2.26 -12.67 9.86
C SER A 32 -2.86 -12.66 11.27
N ALA A 33 -3.83 -11.78 11.52
CA ALA A 33 -4.55 -11.73 12.80
C ALA A 33 -5.37 -12.99 13.08
N LEU A 34 -6.09 -13.51 12.08
CA LEU A 34 -6.86 -14.75 12.20
C LEU A 34 -5.98 -15.96 12.54
N THR A 35 -4.77 -16.01 11.98
CA THR A 35 -3.82 -17.11 12.19
C THR A 35 -2.88 -16.90 13.37
N ARG A 36 -2.95 -15.73 14.03
CA ARG A 36 -2.02 -15.27 15.09
C ARG A 36 -0.55 -15.44 14.72
N LYS A 37 -0.22 -15.31 13.43
CA LYS A 37 1.17 -15.33 12.98
C LYS A 37 1.89 -14.09 13.47
N THR A 38 3.16 -14.26 13.85
CA THR A 38 4.02 -13.14 14.24
C THR A 38 4.16 -12.16 13.07
N ALA A 39 3.90 -10.89 13.34
CA ALA A 39 4.13 -9.80 12.40
C ALA A 39 5.64 -9.52 12.25
N MET A 40 6.03 -8.70 11.26
CA MET A 40 7.44 -8.37 11.04
C MET A 40 8.07 -7.63 12.22
N SER A 41 7.26 -6.91 13.00
CA SER A 41 7.65 -6.28 14.26
C SER A 41 8.06 -7.26 15.38
N GLY A 42 7.96 -8.57 15.16
CA GLY A 42 8.42 -9.62 16.08
C GLY A 42 7.40 -10.04 17.14
N GLY A 43 6.21 -9.43 17.15
CA GLY A 43 5.10 -9.75 18.05
C GLY A 43 3.84 -10.23 17.33
N ALA A 44 2.78 -10.50 18.09
CA ALA A 44 1.46 -10.73 17.52
C ALA A 44 0.89 -9.43 16.92
N PRO A 45 0.07 -9.50 15.86
CA PRO A 45 -0.58 -8.34 15.28
C PRO A 45 -1.37 -7.55 16.32
N THR A 46 -1.14 -6.25 16.41
CA THR A 46 -1.82 -5.39 17.37
C THR A 46 -3.18 -4.94 16.82
N MET A 47 -4.13 -4.62 17.71
CA MET A 47 -5.40 -4.02 17.29
C MET A 47 -5.17 -2.70 16.55
N THR A 48 -4.17 -1.91 16.94
CA THR A 48 -3.81 -0.67 16.25
C THR A 48 -3.42 -0.93 14.80
N ALA A 49 -2.55 -1.91 14.55
CA ALA A 49 -2.14 -2.24 13.18
C ALA A 49 -3.32 -2.71 12.30
N GLN A 50 -4.25 -3.48 12.87
CA GLN A 50 -5.46 -3.91 12.16
C GLN A 50 -6.37 -2.73 11.78
N ASN A 51 -6.61 -1.80 12.71
CA ASN A 51 -7.42 -0.62 12.44
C ASN A 51 -6.75 0.33 11.43
N LEU A 52 -5.42 0.46 11.46
CA LEU A 52 -4.69 1.24 10.46
C LEU A 52 -4.76 0.59 9.07
N ALA A 53 -4.67 -0.74 8.99
CA ALA A 53 -4.82 -1.47 7.73
C ALA A 53 -6.23 -1.33 7.16
N GLU A 54 -7.27 -1.42 7.99
CA GLU A 54 -8.66 -1.19 7.59
C GLU A 54 -8.90 0.26 7.15
N LEU A 55 -8.37 1.23 7.90
CA LEU A 55 -8.44 2.64 7.51
C LEU A 55 -7.76 2.88 6.16
N CYS A 56 -6.58 2.27 5.93
CA CYS A 56 -5.89 2.31 4.64
C CYS A 56 -6.79 1.86 3.50
N TYR A 57 -7.44 0.71 3.65
CA TYR A 57 -8.37 0.17 2.66
C TYR A 57 -9.55 1.12 2.39
N ASN A 58 -10.19 1.63 3.44
CA ASN A 58 -11.32 2.54 3.29
C ASN A 58 -10.91 3.87 2.63
N THR A 59 -9.75 4.42 3.01
CA THR A 59 -9.20 5.64 2.38
C THR A 59 -8.92 5.43 0.89
N LEU A 60 -8.38 4.27 0.50
CA LEU A 60 -8.18 3.93 -0.93
C LEU A 60 -9.50 3.90 -1.70
N LEU A 61 -10.54 3.27 -1.15
CA LEU A 61 -11.84 3.18 -1.80
C LEU A 61 -12.54 4.54 -1.93
N GLU A 62 -12.42 5.39 -0.90
CA GLU A 62 -13.09 6.69 -0.87
C GLU A 62 -12.36 7.73 -1.74
N TYR A 63 -11.03 7.80 -1.66
CA TYR A 63 -10.25 8.89 -2.26
C TYR A 63 -9.41 8.50 -3.49
N GLY A 64 -9.20 7.20 -3.76
CA GLY A 64 -8.23 6.73 -4.75
C GLY A 64 -8.46 7.27 -6.17
N ILE A 65 -9.71 7.29 -6.64
CA ILE A 65 -10.05 7.81 -7.98
C ILE A 65 -9.77 9.32 -8.05
N SER A 66 -10.15 10.05 -7.00
CA SER A 66 -9.98 11.51 -6.93
C SER A 66 -8.51 11.90 -6.85
N ALA A 67 -7.71 11.18 -6.05
CA ALA A 67 -6.27 11.38 -5.94
C ALA A 67 -5.54 11.07 -7.24
N LYS A 68 -5.92 9.99 -7.93
CA LYS A 68 -5.37 9.67 -9.26
C LYS A 68 -5.57 10.83 -10.24
N LYS A 69 -6.80 11.37 -10.31
CA LYS A 69 -7.11 12.51 -11.18
C LYS A 69 -6.33 13.77 -10.79
N ALA A 70 -6.17 14.02 -9.49
CA ALA A 70 -5.38 15.14 -8.99
C ALA A 70 -3.91 15.03 -9.41
N ALA A 71 -3.31 13.84 -9.28
CA ALA A 71 -1.95 13.58 -9.74
C ALA A 71 -1.81 13.63 -11.27
N GLU A 72 -2.79 13.16 -12.05
CA GLU A 72 -2.80 13.34 -13.52
C GLU A 72 -2.81 14.82 -13.92
N ALA A 73 -3.45 15.67 -13.11
CA ALA A 73 -3.49 17.11 -13.31
C ALA A 73 -2.32 17.86 -12.65
N GLY A 74 -1.40 17.18 -11.95
CA GLY A 74 -0.27 17.81 -11.26
C GLY A 74 -0.67 18.73 -10.11
N VAL A 75 -1.83 18.51 -9.48
CA VAL A 75 -2.36 19.36 -8.41
C VAL A 75 -2.43 18.62 -7.08
N VAL A 76 -2.05 19.31 -6.00
CA VAL A 76 -2.23 18.81 -4.65
C VAL A 76 -3.67 19.07 -4.21
N THR A 77 -4.34 18.01 -3.76
CA THR A 77 -5.70 18.07 -3.20
C THR A 77 -5.72 17.27 -1.91
N GLU A 78 -6.71 17.50 -1.06
CA GLU A 78 -6.90 16.70 0.16
C GLU A 78 -7.01 15.19 -0.14
N ALA A 79 -7.63 14.82 -1.26
CA ALA A 79 -7.69 13.43 -1.70
C ALA A 79 -6.29 12.86 -1.99
N LEU A 80 -5.41 13.65 -2.63
CA LEU A 80 -4.04 13.23 -2.88
C LEU A 80 -3.26 13.08 -1.57
N GLU A 81 -3.36 14.04 -0.66
CA GLU A 81 -2.74 13.96 0.68
C GLU A 81 -3.15 12.69 1.42
N LYS A 82 -4.45 12.40 1.49
CA LYS A 82 -4.98 11.19 2.15
C LYS A 82 -4.45 9.90 1.52
N ILE A 83 -4.32 9.86 0.20
CA ILE A 83 -3.79 8.68 -0.50
C ILE A 83 -2.27 8.56 -0.32
N VAL A 84 -1.53 9.66 -0.24
CA VAL A 84 -0.10 9.65 0.11
C VAL A 84 0.11 9.12 1.53
N GLU A 85 -0.72 9.56 2.48
CA GLU A 85 -0.72 9.03 3.85
C GLU A 85 -1.08 7.54 3.86
N ALA A 86 -2.12 7.12 3.14
CA ALA A 86 -2.53 5.72 3.04
C ALA A 86 -1.40 4.85 2.48
N ASN A 87 -0.78 5.27 1.38
CA ASN A 87 0.29 4.52 0.73
C ASN A 87 1.56 4.42 1.57
N THR A 88 1.79 5.35 2.51
CA THR A 88 3.06 5.40 3.25
C THR A 88 2.90 5.03 4.71
N LEU A 89 2.06 5.77 5.44
CA LEU A 89 1.93 5.64 6.89
C LEU A 89 1.00 4.48 7.25
N LEU A 90 -0.22 4.48 6.70
CA LEU A 90 -1.23 3.49 7.06
C LEU A 90 -0.84 2.11 6.52
N SER A 91 -0.43 2.04 5.25
CA SER A 91 0.08 0.82 4.64
C SER A 91 1.33 0.34 5.39
N GLY A 92 2.30 1.22 5.62
CA GLY A 92 3.57 0.89 6.28
C GLY A 92 3.39 0.25 7.66
N LEU A 93 2.68 0.94 8.56
CA LEU A 93 2.43 0.43 9.90
C LEU A 93 1.48 -0.77 9.89
N GLY A 94 0.51 -0.78 8.98
CA GLY A 94 -0.45 -1.87 8.80
C GLY A 94 0.21 -3.18 8.40
N PHE A 95 1.16 -3.16 7.46
CA PHE A 95 1.83 -4.40 7.04
C PHE A 95 2.90 -4.83 8.05
N GLU A 96 3.72 -3.90 8.55
CA GLU A 96 4.87 -4.24 9.41
C GLU A 96 4.42 -4.82 10.75
N SER A 97 3.41 -4.18 11.35
CA SER A 97 2.86 -4.57 12.65
C SER A 97 1.57 -5.39 12.57
N GLY A 98 0.97 -5.52 11.38
CA GLY A 98 -0.22 -6.35 11.15
C GLY A 98 0.07 -7.70 10.49
N GLY A 99 1.11 -7.78 9.66
CA GLY A 99 1.62 -9.00 9.04
C GLY A 99 1.37 -9.11 7.53
N LEU A 100 2.23 -9.89 6.86
CA LEU A 100 2.12 -10.24 5.44
C LEU A 100 1.58 -11.67 5.27
N ALA A 101 0.94 -11.94 4.13
CA ALA A 101 0.33 -13.22 3.83
C ALA A 101 0.57 -13.63 2.37
N ALA A 102 -0.50 -14.00 1.65
CA ALA A 102 -0.39 -14.61 0.33
C ALA A 102 -0.08 -13.60 -0.79
N ALA A 103 -0.53 -12.35 -0.69
CA ALA A 103 -0.40 -11.39 -1.78
C ALA A 103 1.08 -11.06 -2.05
N HIS A 104 1.82 -10.73 -0.99
CA HIS A 104 3.26 -10.48 -1.09
C HIS A 104 4.06 -11.75 -1.40
N ALA A 105 3.62 -12.93 -0.94
CA ALA A 105 4.26 -14.20 -1.32
C ALA A 105 4.13 -14.49 -2.83
N ILE A 106 2.97 -14.22 -3.42
CA ILE A 106 2.74 -14.34 -4.87
C ILE A 106 3.56 -13.29 -5.63
N HIS A 107 3.61 -12.04 -5.16
CA HIS A 107 4.49 -11.00 -5.71
C HIS A 107 5.93 -11.50 -5.80
N ASN A 108 6.47 -12.07 -4.72
CA ASN A 108 7.82 -12.63 -4.72
C ASN A 108 7.96 -13.78 -5.72
N GLY A 109 6.93 -14.64 -5.85
CA GLY A 109 6.89 -15.69 -6.86
C GLY A 109 6.96 -15.18 -8.31
N PHE A 110 6.45 -13.98 -8.60
CA PHE A 110 6.60 -13.39 -9.93
C PHE A 110 8.04 -12.97 -10.25
N THR A 111 8.87 -12.68 -9.24
CA THR A 111 10.25 -12.20 -9.45
C THR A 111 11.19 -13.28 -9.99
N VAL A 112 10.86 -14.57 -9.84
CA VAL A 112 11.66 -15.67 -10.42
C VAL A 112 11.33 -15.93 -11.89
N LEU A 113 10.28 -15.31 -12.43
CA LEU A 113 9.97 -15.40 -13.85
C LEU A 113 10.90 -14.47 -14.62
N CYS A 114 11.92 -15.03 -15.29
CA CYS A 114 12.73 -14.27 -16.22
C CYS A 114 11.89 -13.88 -17.45
N PHE A 115 11.60 -12.58 -17.60
CA PHE A 115 10.96 -12.06 -18.80
C PHE A 115 12.01 -11.97 -19.92
N ARG A 116 12.24 -13.08 -20.61
CA ARG A 116 13.15 -13.15 -21.76
C ARG A 116 12.53 -12.42 -22.96
N ARG A 117 12.61 -11.08 -22.99
CA ARG A 117 12.47 -10.27 -24.20
C ARG A 117 13.85 -9.77 -24.63
N ASN A 118 14.42 -10.43 -25.64
CA ASN A 118 15.52 -9.96 -26.50
C ASN A 118 16.89 -9.65 -25.87
N THR A 119 17.68 -10.69 -25.53
CA THR A 119 19.13 -10.76 -25.83
C THR A 119 19.66 -12.16 -25.48
N CYS A 120 19.98 -12.93 -26.52
CA CYS A 120 21.09 -13.90 -26.55
C CYS A 120 22.06 -13.40 -27.61
#